data_AF-A0A5P1V077-F1
#
_entry.id   AF-A0A5P1V077-F1
#
_cell.length_a   1.000
_cell.length_b   1.000
_cell.length_c   1.000
_cell.angle_alpha   90.00
_cell.angle_beta   90.00
_cell.angle_gamma   90.00
#
_symmetry.space_group_name_H-M   'P 1'
#
loop_
_entity.id
_entity.type
_entity.pdbx_description
1 polymer ?
#
loop_
_entity_poly.entity_id
_entity_poly.type
_entity_poly.pdbx_seq_one_letter_code
_entity_poly.pdbx_strand_id
1 'polypeptide(L)'
;MIVDTCNHKNRLSNSGYSLVELLAVISLIGILVSLSIPYMSKFIRYTKYQNYCNSLEILVRQAKILAMERSTNIGICVDDERTVKIFDTGTARTYICTGTPIRTLQIEDKDTSFVRFSGSGASFDPRGFAIFNGNVCVYNSEKNVYFLLCISRFGGIRVETGNGGCRSCPN
;
A
#
# COMPACT_ATOMS: atom_id res chain seq x y z
N MET A 1 -49.11 -4.04 69.47
CA MET A 1 -48.62 -4.60 68.19
C MET A 1 -48.35 -3.42 67.29
N ILE A 2 -47.07 -3.04 67.15
CA ILE A 2 -46.62 -1.88 66.37
C ILE A 2 -46.50 -2.35 64.93
N VAL A 3 -47.21 -1.71 64.00
CA VAL A 3 -47.05 -1.93 62.56
C VAL A 3 -46.35 -0.70 62.01
N ASP A 4 -45.03 -0.77 61.94
CA ASP A 4 -44.22 0.21 61.22
C ASP A 4 -44.43 0.02 59.72
N THR A 5 -45.13 0.97 59.10
CA THR A 5 -45.22 1.05 57.65
C THR A 5 -43.96 1.74 57.12
N CYS A 6 -43.01 0.94 56.64
CA CYS A 6 -41.81 1.45 55.98
C CYS A 6 -42.19 1.95 54.58
N ASN A 7 -42.39 3.27 54.46
CA ASN A 7 -42.72 3.95 53.21
C ASN A 7 -41.46 4.00 52.30
N HIS A 8 -41.35 3.04 51.38
CA HIS A 8 -40.26 2.98 50.41
C HIS A 8 -40.45 4.08 49.35
N LYS A 9 -39.86 5.25 49.62
CA LYS A 9 -39.86 6.40 48.73
C LYS A 9 -39.02 6.07 47.49
N ASN A 10 -39.64 5.53 46.44
CA ASN A 10 -39.03 5.37 45.12
C ASN A 10 -38.62 6.75 44.60
N ARG A 11 -37.34 7.12 44.77
CA ARG A 11 -36.75 8.24 44.05
C ARG A 11 -36.65 7.83 42.59
N LEU A 12 -37.66 8.20 41.80
CA LEU A 12 -37.53 8.31 40.36
C LEU A 12 -36.41 9.33 40.12
N SER A 13 -35.22 8.83 39.80
CA SER A 13 -34.09 9.66 39.42
C SER A 13 -34.45 10.35 38.12
N ASN A 14 -34.79 11.64 38.20
CA ASN A 14 -35.00 12.50 37.04
C ASN A 14 -33.64 12.78 36.40
N SER A 15 -33.11 11.79 35.67
CA SER A 15 -31.81 11.82 35.00
C SER A 15 -31.98 12.27 33.54
N GLY A 16 -32.49 13.48 33.33
CA GLY A 16 -32.54 14.13 32.03
C GLY A 16 -31.35 15.06 31.84
N TYR A 17 -30.61 14.91 30.74
CA TYR A 17 -29.57 15.85 30.35
C TYR A 17 -30.20 17.22 30.03
N SER A 18 -29.53 18.30 30.44
CA SER A 18 -29.98 19.65 30.10
C SER A 18 -29.76 19.93 28.61
N LEU A 19 -30.66 20.70 27.98
CA LEU A 19 -30.49 21.16 26.60
C LEU A 19 -29.17 21.94 26.43
N VAL A 20 -28.76 22.68 27.46
CA VAL A 20 -27.49 23.41 27.47
C VAL A 20 -26.30 22.46 27.49
N GLU A 21 -26.41 21.34 28.21
CA GLU A 21 -25.36 20.31 28.29
C GLU A 21 -25.20 19.60 26.93
N LEU A 22 -26.31 19.31 26.25
CA LEU A 22 -26.28 18.79 24.89
C LEU A 22 -25.56 19.73 23.92
N LEU A 23 -25.86 21.04 23.97
CA LEU A 23 -25.20 22.05 23.14
C LEU A 23 -23.70 22.17 23.45
N ALA A 24 -23.33 22.13 24.73
CA ALA A 24 -21.93 22.10 25.14
C ALA A 24 -21.20 20.88 24.56
N VAL A 25 -21.78 19.67 24.65
CA VAL A 25 -21.19 18.44 24.09
C VAL A 25 -21.06 18.50 22.57
N ILE A 26 -22.08 18.97 21.85
CA ILE A 26 -22.03 19.11 20.39
C ILE A 26 -20.94 20.11 19.98
N SER A 27 -20.81 21.23 20.69
CA SER A 27 -19.75 22.20 20.40
C SER A 27 -18.35 21.62 20.62
N LEU A 28 -18.16 20.83 21.68
CA LEU A 28 -16.90 20.13 21.95
C LEU A 28 -16.57 19.12 20.84
N ILE A 29 -17.55 18.33 20.40
CA ILE A 29 -17.39 17.37 19.30
C ILE A 29 -17.01 18.11 18.01
N GLY A 30 -17.67 19.24 17.71
CA GLY A 30 -17.36 20.05 16.52
C GLY A 30 -15.89 20.48 16.48
N ILE A 31 -15.36 20.95 17.61
CA ILE A 31 -13.94 21.32 17.74
C ILE A 31 -13.03 20.10 17.48
N LEU A 32 -13.32 18.96 18.10
CA LEU A 32 -12.52 17.75 17.95
C LEU A 32 -12.52 17.18 16.51
N VAL A 33 -13.68 17.19 15.85
CA VAL A 33 -13.82 16.72 14.46
C VAL A 33 -13.02 17.61 13.51
N SER A 34 -13.04 18.93 13.72
CA SER A 34 -12.31 19.88 12.88
C SER A 34 -10.80 19.59 12.83
N LEU A 35 -10.23 19.18 13.96
CA LEU A 35 -8.82 18.80 14.05
C LEU A 35 -8.56 17.40 13.47
N SER A 36 -9.49 16.46 13.65
CA SER A 36 -9.28 15.04 13.32
C SER A 36 -9.25 14.73 11.82
N ILE A 37 -10.06 15.43 11.01
CA ILE A 37 -10.19 15.19 9.56
C ILE A 37 -8.84 15.27 8.81
N PRO A 38 -8.03 16.34 8.93
CA PRO A 38 -6.78 16.44 8.18
C PRO A 38 -5.76 15.36 8.58
N TYR A 39 -5.70 14.98 9.87
CA TYR A 39 -4.80 13.90 10.31
C TYR A 39 -5.18 12.54 9.70
N MET A 40 -6.48 12.24 9.65
CA MET A 40 -6.98 10.99 9.05
C MET A 40 -6.62 10.89 7.57
N SER A 41 -6.76 11.99 6.82
CA SER A 41 -6.43 12.01 5.39
C SER A 41 -4.96 11.67 5.11
N LYS A 42 -4.02 12.24 5.89
CA LYS A 42 -2.58 11.95 5.78
C LYS A 42 -2.27 10.50 6.17
N PHE A 43 -2.93 9.99 7.20
CA PHE A 43 -2.76 8.61 7.64
C PHE A 43 -3.21 7.61 6.56
N ILE A 44 -4.36 7.84 5.92
CA ILE A 44 -4.86 6.99 4.83
C ILE A 44 -3.87 6.96 3.67
N ARG A 45 -3.33 8.11 3.25
CA ARG A 45 -2.32 8.18 2.17
C ARG A 45 -1.04 7.43 2.53
N TYR A 46 -0.57 7.55 3.77
CA TYR A 46 0.58 6.80 4.24
C TYR A 46 0.35 5.28 4.19
N THR A 47 -0.81 4.82 4.65
CA THR A 47 -1.18 3.40 4.59
C THR A 47 -1.29 2.90 3.16
N LYS A 48 -1.88 3.69 2.25
CA LYS A 48 -1.93 3.39 0.81
C LYS A 48 -0.55 3.23 0.20
N TYR A 49 0.37 4.15 0.49
CA TYR A 49 1.76 4.02 0.06
C TYR A 49 2.40 2.71 0.53
N GLN A 50 2.25 2.35 1.81
CA GLN A 50 2.77 1.09 2.33
C GLN A 50 2.14 -0.13 1.64
N ASN A 51 0.83 -0.08 1.35
CA ASN A 51 0.14 -1.13 0.62
C ASN A 51 0.68 -1.30 -0.81
N TYR A 52 0.99 -0.20 -1.51
CA TYR A 52 1.61 -0.26 -2.83
C TYR A 52 3.03 -0.84 -2.78
N CYS A 53 3.84 -0.46 -1.79
CA CYS A 53 5.17 -1.04 -1.59
C CYS A 53 5.11 -2.56 -1.36
N ASN A 54 4.27 -3.00 -0.43
CA ASN A 54 4.08 -4.41 -0.10
C ASN A 54 3.54 -5.20 -1.31
N SER A 55 2.56 -4.63 -2.01
CA SER A 55 1.96 -5.26 -3.18
C SER A 55 2.96 -5.38 -4.33
N LEU A 56 3.84 -4.38 -4.51
CA LEU A 56 4.92 -4.44 -5.49
C LEU A 56 5.95 -5.52 -5.14
N GLU A 57 6.38 -5.60 -3.87
CA GLU A 57 7.30 -6.64 -3.42
C GLU A 57 6.71 -8.04 -3.64
N ILE A 58 5.45 -8.23 -3.29
CA ILE A 58 4.73 -9.48 -3.51
C ILE A 58 4.68 -9.80 -5.02
N LEU A 59 4.34 -8.83 -5.86
CA LEU A 59 4.28 -9.02 -7.31
C LEU A 59 5.63 -9.48 -7.90
N VAL A 60 6.73 -8.84 -7.49
CA VAL A 60 8.08 -9.19 -7.96
C VAL A 60 8.49 -10.58 -7.49
N ARG A 61 8.24 -10.93 -6.23
CA ARG A 61 8.52 -12.28 -5.70
C ARG A 61 7.67 -13.34 -6.37
N GLN A 62 6.39 -13.05 -6.62
CA GLN A 62 5.49 -13.94 -7.36
C GLN A 62 5.98 -14.16 -8.79
N ALA A 63 6.46 -13.14 -9.50
CA ALA A 63 7.02 -13.30 -10.84
C ALA A 63 8.14 -14.35 -10.88
N LYS A 64 9.06 -14.31 -9.89
CA LYS A 64 10.13 -15.30 -9.76
C LYS A 64 9.59 -16.70 -9.50
N ILE A 65 8.65 -16.85 -8.57
CA ILE A 65 8.03 -18.13 -8.25
C ILE A 65 7.32 -18.71 -9.47
N LEU A 66 6.56 -17.89 -10.19
CA LEU A 66 5.84 -18.29 -11.40
C LEU A 66 6.78 -18.76 -12.51
N ALA A 67 7.95 -18.13 -12.67
CA ALA A 67 8.95 -18.58 -13.64
C ALA A 67 9.43 -20.00 -13.31
N MET A 68 9.70 -20.27 -12.03
CA MET A 68 10.13 -21.58 -11.56
C MET A 68 9.02 -22.64 -11.64
N GLU A 69 7.78 -22.26 -11.29
CA GLU A 69 6.62 -23.16 -11.31
C GLU A 69 6.23 -23.56 -12.73
N ARG A 70 6.14 -22.60 -13.65
CA ARG A 70 5.67 -22.82 -15.02
C ARG A 70 6.76 -23.26 -15.99
N SER A 71 8.02 -23.22 -15.56
CA SER A 71 9.17 -23.45 -16.42
C SER A 71 9.21 -22.54 -17.65
N THR A 72 8.69 -21.31 -17.51
CA THR A 72 8.76 -20.24 -18.53
C THR A 72 9.47 -19.01 -17.99
N ASN A 73 9.91 -18.14 -18.90
CA ASN A 73 10.49 -16.85 -18.57
C ASN A 73 9.36 -15.89 -18.19
N ILE A 74 9.46 -15.22 -17.04
CA ILE A 74 8.47 -14.25 -16.58
C ILE A 74 9.10 -12.86 -16.54
N GLY A 75 8.49 -11.90 -17.25
CA GLY A 75 8.88 -10.50 -17.25
C GLY A 75 8.11 -9.68 -16.22
N ILE A 76 8.75 -8.67 -15.66
CA ILE A 76 8.17 -7.60 -14.85
C ILE A 76 8.39 -6.30 -15.62
N CYS A 77 7.31 -5.69 -16.05
CA CYS A 77 7.33 -4.45 -16.81
C CYS A 77 6.72 -3.31 -16.01
N VAL A 78 7.39 -2.16 -16.01
CA VAL A 78 6.82 -0.90 -15.58
C VAL A 78 6.27 -0.22 -16.83
N ASP A 79 4.96 -0.32 -17.06
CA ASP A 79 4.32 0.19 -18.29
C ASP A 79 4.29 1.72 -18.28
N ASP A 80 3.92 2.30 -17.14
CA ASP A 80 3.82 3.74 -16.91
C ASP A 80 4.01 4.06 -15.42
N GLU A 81 3.83 5.34 -15.05
CA GLU A 81 3.92 5.80 -13.67
C GLU A 81 2.84 5.24 -12.73
N ARG A 82 1.86 4.50 -13.26
CA ARG A 82 0.71 3.98 -12.53
C ARG A 82 0.66 2.47 -12.49
N THR A 83 1.31 1.79 -13.44
CA THR A 83 1.02 0.40 -13.77
C THR A 83 2.29 -0.43 -13.88
N VAL A 84 2.34 -1.51 -13.10
CA VAL A 84 3.36 -2.55 -13.20
C VAL A 84 2.67 -3.87 -13.53
N LYS A 85 3.18 -4.58 -14.53
CA LYS A 85 2.61 -5.86 -15.00
C LYS A 85 3.65 -6.96 -14.97
N ILE A 86 3.16 -8.18 -14.77
CA ILE A 86 3.95 -9.38 -15.00
C ILE A 86 3.45 -10.10 -16.25
N PHE A 87 4.38 -10.54 -17.09
CA PHE A 87 4.11 -11.19 -18.37
C PHE A 87 4.71 -12.59 -18.40
N ASP A 88 3.95 -13.54 -18.92
CA ASP A 88 4.51 -14.81 -19.39
C ASP A 88 5.14 -14.56 -20.76
N THR A 89 6.48 -14.58 -20.81
CA THR A 89 7.25 -14.36 -22.04
C THR A 89 7.61 -15.69 -22.72
N GLY A 90 7.17 -16.83 -22.18
CA GLY A 90 7.45 -18.16 -22.71
C GLY A 90 8.95 -18.45 -22.67
N THR A 91 9.57 -18.69 -23.83
CA THR A 91 11.01 -18.93 -23.95
C THR A 91 11.79 -17.72 -24.45
N ALA A 92 11.10 -16.62 -24.78
CA ALA A 92 11.72 -15.42 -25.34
C ALA A 92 12.65 -14.74 -24.33
N ARG A 93 13.76 -14.19 -24.81
CA ARG A 93 14.79 -13.50 -24.00
C ARG A 93 15.14 -12.12 -24.54
N THR A 94 14.25 -11.52 -25.33
CA THR A 94 14.50 -10.28 -26.07
C THR A 94 13.84 -9.07 -25.43
N TYR A 95 12.62 -9.21 -24.90
CA TYR A 95 11.85 -8.12 -24.31
C TYR A 95 11.11 -8.58 -23.04
N ILE A 96 11.05 -7.71 -22.02
CA ILE A 96 10.42 -8.02 -20.73
C ILE A 96 8.91 -7.72 -20.67
N CYS A 97 8.41 -6.91 -21.60
CA CYS A 97 7.03 -6.38 -21.63
C CYS A 97 6.17 -7.03 -22.72
N THR A 98 6.53 -8.23 -23.18
CA THR A 98 5.86 -8.90 -24.31
C THR A 98 5.37 -10.28 -23.91
N GLY A 99 4.17 -10.64 -24.31
CA GLY A 99 3.57 -11.96 -24.03
C GLY A 99 2.23 -11.82 -23.33
N THR A 100 1.86 -12.83 -22.55
CA THR A 100 0.54 -12.89 -21.91
C THR A 100 0.59 -12.23 -20.53
N PRO A 101 -0.20 -11.17 -20.26
CA PRO A 101 -0.22 -10.55 -18.94
C PRO A 101 -0.84 -11.53 -17.92
N ILE A 102 -0.13 -11.77 -16.81
CA ILE A 102 -0.60 -12.68 -15.74
C ILE A 102 -1.25 -11.89 -14.60
N ARG A 103 -0.60 -10.81 -14.16
CA ARG A 103 -1.12 -9.91 -13.11
C ARG A 103 -0.70 -8.48 -13.38
N THR A 104 -1.53 -7.57 -12.91
CA THR A 104 -1.32 -6.13 -12.99
C THR A 104 -1.45 -5.55 -11.58
N LEU A 105 -0.47 -4.72 -11.19
CA LEU A 105 -0.57 -3.82 -10.06
C LEU A 105 -0.76 -2.42 -10.60
N GLN A 106 -1.81 -1.75 -10.16
CA GLN A 106 -2.18 -0.43 -10.64
C GLN A 106 -2.46 0.49 -9.46
N ILE A 107 -1.91 1.69 -9.51
CA ILE A 107 -2.23 2.78 -8.56
C ILE A 107 -3.62 3.33 -8.90
N GLU A 108 -4.43 3.64 -7.91
CA GLU A 108 -5.74 4.26 -8.11
C GLU A 108 -5.58 5.70 -8.62
N ASP A 109 -6.49 6.19 -9.47
CA ASP A 109 -6.39 7.53 -10.08
C ASP A 109 -6.16 8.64 -9.05
N LYS A 110 -6.86 8.54 -7.91
CA LYS A 110 -6.81 9.52 -6.81
C LYS A 110 -5.47 9.52 -6.07
N ASP A 111 -4.68 8.47 -6.21
CA ASP A 111 -3.42 8.29 -5.48
C ASP A 111 -2.20 8.72 -6.30
N THR A 112 -2.36 8.89 -7.62
CA THR A 112 -1.29 9.34 -8.53
C THR A 112 -0.71 10.71 -8.16
N SER A 113 -1.44 11.51 -7.38
CA SER A 113 -0.94 12.79 -6.87
C SER A 113 0.21 12.63 -5.88
N PHE A 114 0.31 11.48 -5.19
CA PHE A 114 1.31 11.24 -4.15
C PHE A 114 2.15 9.98 -4.33
N VAL A 115 1.73 9.02 -5.17
CA VAL A 115 2.50 7.80 -5.47
C VAL A 115 2.68 7.63 -6.97
N ARG A 116 3.87 7.20 -7.38
CA ARG A 116 4.14 6.74 -8.75
C ARG A 116 5.08 5.55 -8.78
N PHE A 117 4.94 4.70 -9.80
CA PHE A 117 5.90 3.67 -10.13
C PHE A 117 6.98 4.20 -11.09
N SER A 118 8.14 3.58 -11.06
CA SER A 118 9.21 3.78 -12.06
C SER A 118 10.19 2.60 -12.00
N GLY A 119 11.09 2.52 -12.97
CA GLY A 119 12.17 1.53 -12.98
C GLY A 119 12.35 0.90 -14.35
N SER A 120 13.42 0.12 -14.50
CA SER A 120 13.74 -0.56 -15.76
C SER A 120 12.94 -1.84 -15.98
N GLY A 121 12.25 -2.33 -14.95
CA GLY A 121 11.71 -3.69 -14.95
C GLY A 121 12.82 -4.75 -14.86
N ALA A 122 12.42 -6.02 -14.96
CA ALA A 122 13.32 -7.17 -14.93
C ALA A 122 12.63 -8.41 -15.50
N SER A 123 13.33 -9.54 -15.59
CA SER A 123 12.70 -10.83 -15.91
C SER A 123 13.47 -11.98 -15.28
N PHE A 124 12.76 -13.09 -15.02
CA PHE A 124 13.31 -14.31 -14.45
C PHE A 124 13.24 -15.46 -15.45
N ASP A 125 14.28 -16.32 -15.44
CA ASP A 125 14.26 -17.62 -16.12
C ASP A 125 13.67 -18.72 -15.20
N PRO A 126 13.38 -19.91 -15.74
CA PRO A 126 12.87 -21.06 -14.98
C PRO A 126 13.73 -21.52 -13.80
N ARG A 127 14.99 -21.09 -13.74
CA ARG A 127 15.92 -21.44 -12.63
C ARG A 127 15.91 -20.37 -11.54
N GLY A 128 15.11 -19.31 -11.72
CA GLY A 128 15.03 -18.19 -10.80
C GLY A 128 16.17 -17.18 -10.93
N PHE A 129 16.95 -17.22 -12.01
CA PHE A 129 17.95 -16.19 -12.33
C PHE A 129 17.36 -15.08 -13.17
N ALA A 130 17.95 -13.88 -13.10
CA ALA A 130 17.47 -12.78 -13.92
C ALA A 130 18.04 -12.90 -15.34
N ILE A 131 17.17 -12.81 -16.36
CA ILE A 131 17.58 -12.68 -17.77
C ILE A 131 17.93 -11.22 -18.03
N PHE A 132 17.01 -10.34 -17.66
CA PHE A 132 17.22 -8.90 -17.57
C PHE A 132 17.18 -8.52 -16.09
N ASN A 133 18.30 -8.06 -15.57
CA ASN A 133 18.37 -7.46 -14.23
C ASN A 133 17.91 -6.00 -14.29
N GLY A 134 17.52 -5.45 -13.14
CA GLY A 134 16.99 -4.10 -13.09
C GLY A 134 16.25 -3.82 -11.79
N ASN A 135 15.32 -2.88 -11.85
CA ASN A 135 14.59 -2.46 -10.68
C ASN A 135 13.14 -2.08 -10.96
N VAL A 136 12.36 -2.09 -9.89
CA VAL A 136 11.03 -1.50 -9.85
C VAL A 136 10.90 -0.71 -8.57
N CYS A 137 10.34 0.49 -8.65
CA CYS A 137 10.34 1.46 -7.58
C CYS A 137 8.95 2.07 -7.37
N VAL A 138 8.62 2.33 -6.12
CA VAL A 138 7.50 3.16 -5.69
C VAL A 138 8.07 4.45 -5.11
N TYR A 139 7.67 5.61 -5.65
CA TYR A 139 8.03 6.92 -5.11
C TYR A 139 6.83 7.58 -4.45
N ASN A 140 7.05 8.16 -3.26
CA ASN A 140 6.09 8.99 -2.56
C ASN A 140 6.52 10.46 -2.60
N SER A 141 5.76 11.31 -3.29
CA SER A 141 6.09 12.74 -3.45
C SER A 141 5.79 13.58 -2.20
N GLU A 142 4.85 13.16 -1.33
CA GLU A 142 4.50 13.90 -0.12
C GLU A 142 5.61 13.87 0.92
N LYS A 143 6.23 12.70 1.11
CA LYS A 143 7.35 12.51 2.04
C LYS A 143 8.71 12.60 1.36
N ASN A 144 8.73 12.66 0.04
CA ASN A 144 9.94 12.60 -0.78
C ASN A 144 10.80 11.37 -0.44
N VAL A 145 10.18 10.19 -0.44
CA VAL A 145 10.83 8.91 -0.13
C VAL A 145 10.55 7.90 -1.22
N TYR A 146 11.42 6.91 -1.37
CA TYR A 146 11.25 5.80 -2.30
C TYR A 146 11.32 4.43 -1.60
N PHE A 147 10.70 3.45 -2.24
CA PHE A 147 10.81 2.03 -1.97
C PHE A 147 11.22 1.34 -3.27
N LEU A 148 12.42 0.79 -3.32
CA LEU A 148 13.08 0.28 -4.52
C LEU A 148 13.34 -1.21 -4.37
N LEU A 149 12.90 -2.01 -5.34
CA LEU A 149 13.22 -3.43 -5.46
C LEU A 149 14.32 -3.60 -6.48
N CYS A 150 15.46 -4.10 -6.01
CA CYS A 150 16.64 -4.38 -6.82
C CYS A 150 16.73 -5.87 -7.13
N ILE A 151 16.82 -6.19 -8.42
CA ILE A 151 16.85 -7.56 -8.92
C ILE A 151 18.24 -7.82 -9.49
N SER A 152 19.02 -8.64 -8.78
CA SER A 152 20.37 -9.00 -9.17
C SER A 152 20.37 -10.02 -10.31
N ARG A 153 21.52 -10.17 -10.99
CA ARG A 153 21.71 -11.17 -12.05
C ARG A 153 21.41 -12.60 -11.59
N PHE A 154 21.73 -12.92 -10.35
CA PHE A 154 21.44 -14.23 -9.75
C PHE A 154 20.00 -14.34 -9.21
N GLY A 155 19.12 -13.42 -9.62
CA GLY A 155 17.72 -13.38 -9.21
C GLY A 155 17.51 -13.11 -7.72
N GLY A 156 18.50 -12.52 -7.05
CA GLY A 156 18.35 -12.01 -5.69
C GLY A 156 17.49 -10.75 -5.73
N ILE A 157 16.47 -10.70 -4.87
CA ILE A 157 15.58 -9.54 -4.73
C ILE A 157 15.93 -8.84 -3.42
N ARG A 158 16.35 -7.58 -3.50
CA ARG A 158 16.69 -6.74 -2.34
C ARG A 158 15.77 -5.52 -2.31
N VAL A 159 15.40 -5.11 -1.10
CA VAL A 159 14.61 -3.90 -0.86
C VAL A 159 15.54 -2.81 -0.39
N GLU A 160 15.45 -1.65 -1.01
CA GLU A 160 16.16 -0.43 -0.64
C GLU A 160 15.13 0.68 -0.39
N THR A 161 15.36 1.47 0.66
CA THR A 161 14.52 2.64 0.96
C THR A 161 15.38 3.85 1.19
N GLY A 162 14.85 5.04 0.90
CA GLY A 162 15.62 6.26 1.08
C GLY A 162 14.82 7.51 0.73
N ASN A 163 15.50 8.65 0.79
CA ASN A 163 14.94 9.95 0.47
C ASN A 163 15.28 10.37 -0.96
N GLY A 164 14.39 11.16 -1.55
CA GLY A 164 14.46 11.61 -2.94
C GLY A 164 13.68 10.70 -3.90
N GLY A 165 13.85 10.97 -5.20
CA GLY A 165 13.27 10.16 -6.27
C GLY A 165 13.88 8.76 -6.35
N CYS A 166 13.22 7.89 -7.11
CA CYS A 166 13.72 6.54 -7.39
C CYS A 166 15.12 6.57 -8.01
N ARG A 167 16.03 5.78 -7.45
CA ARG A 167 17.43 5.67 -7.89
C ARG A 167 17.68 4.33 -8.58
N SER A 168 18.82 4.23 -9.27
CA SER A 168 19.35 2.96 -9.73
C SER A 168 19.81 2.10 -8.54
N CYS A 169 19.83 0.79 -8.74
CA CYS A 169 20.35 -0.12 -7.73
C CYS A 169 21.83 0.16 -7.48
N PRO A 170 22.27 0.23 -6.21
CA PRO A 170 23.69 0.26 -5.89
C PRO A 170 24.37 -1.01 -6.42
N ASN A 171 25.59 -0.86 -6.92
CA ASN A 171 26.41 -1.96 -7.44
C ASN A 171 26.78 -2.96 -6.35
#